data_AF-A0A9E6F7L6-F1
#
_entry.id   AF-A0A9E6F7L6-F1
#
_cell.length_a   1.000
_cell.length_b   1.000
_cell.length_c   1.000
_cell.angle_alpha   90.00
_cell.angle_beta   90.00
_cell.angle_gamma   90.00
#
_symmetry.space_group_name_H-M   'P 1'
#
loop_
_entity.id
_entity.type
_entity.pdbx_description
1 polymer ?
#
loop_
_entity_poly.entity_id
_entity_poly.type
_entity_poly.pdbx_seq_one_letter_code
_entity_poly.pdbx_strand_id
1 'polypeptide(L)'
;MNLDFLSINDQQLTTLNTLYDFLIQSQFKCVRSKTKDIIYTFTKASHKKNIIKLTQDKQGNIHLWIRFSSSNNYSSYFNQMLIKTLEEDDYKYVGCYEYCHECDIKKGYTVITPKETYFRCHKELIHIGRIDEVPLLEAIDLIYQQDLYETQSYEENKK
;
A
#
# COMPACT_ATOMS: atom_id res chain seq x y z
N MET A 1 5.07 -4.93 20.10
CA MET A 1 4.71 -3.84 19.17
C MET A 1 4.49 -2.54 19.95
N ASN A 2 4.92 -1.37 19.46
CA ASN A 2 4.72 -0.07 20.15
C ASN A 2 4.01 0.91 19.19
N LEU A 3 2.72 0.65 18.94
CA LEU A 3 1.83 1.52 18.14
C LEU A 3 0.73 2.05 19.07
N ASP A 4 0.39 3.33 18.96
CA ASP A 4 -0.47 4.10 19.86
C ASP A 4 -1.95 4.13 19.41
N PHE A 5 -2.37 3.11 18.66
CA PHE A 5 -3.76 2.97 18.23
C PHE A 5 -4.70 2.85 19.44
N LEU A 6 -5.87 3.49 19.34
CA LEU A 6 -6.87 3.57 20.40
C LEU A 6 -7.97 2.53 20.16
N SER A 7 -8.50 1.90 21.20
CA SER A 7 -9.68 1.02 21.10
C SER A 7 -9.57 -0.10 20.03
N ILE A 8 -8.43 -0.79 20.00
CA ILE A 8 -8.19 -1.92 19.10
C ILE A 8 -8.95 -3.16 19.59
N ASN A 9 -9.65 -3.87 18.71
CA ASN A 9 -10.24 -5.18 19.03
C ASN A 9 -9.21 -6.33 18.89
N ASP A 10 -9.51 -7.50 19.45
CA ASP A 10 -8.57 -8.64 19.47
C ASP A 10 -8.18 -9.14 18.07
N GLN A 11 -9.11 -9.11 17.12
CA GLN A 11 -8.85 -9.52 15.74
C GLN A 11 -7.89 -8.55 15.04
N GLN A 12 -8.13 -7.24 15.16
CA GLN A 12 -7.24 -6.21 14.65
C GLN A 12 -5.86 -6.31 15.29
N LEU A 13 -5.79 -6.52 16.61
CA LEU A 13 -4.52 -6.67 17.32
C LEU A 13 -3.74 -7.89 16.82
N THR A 14 -4.42 -9.01 16.60
CA THR A 14 -3.81 -10.24 16.07
C THR A 14 -3.22 -10.00 14.69
N THR A 15 -4.03 -9.51 13.74
CA THR A 15 -3.56 -9.24 12.37
C THR A 15 -2.44 -8.20 12.36
N LEU A 16 -2.56 -7.14 13.16
CA LEU A 16 -1.57 -6.08 13.26
C LEU A 16 -0.24 -6.59 13.82
N ASN A 17 -0.24 -7.45 14.84
CA ASN A 17 0.98 -8.06 15.38
C ASN A 17 1.68 -8.91 14.32
N THR A 18 0.93 -9.78 13.61
CA THR A 18 1.52 -10.61 12.54
C THR A 18 2.13 -9.77 11.42
N LEU A 19 1.40 -8.73 10.97
CA LEU A 19 1.94 -7.81 9.97
C LEU A 19 3.18 -7.08 10.50
N TYR A 20 3.11 -6.54 11.72
CA TYR A 20 4.22 -5.79 12.32
C TYR A 20 5.48 -6.64 12.46
N ASP A 21 5.34 -7.88 12.93
CA ASP A 21 6.47 -8.81 13.09
C ASP A 21 7.14 -9.09 11.74
N PHE A 22 6.36 -9.34 10.69
CA PHE A 22 6.86 -9.49 9.32
C PHE A 22 7.63 -8.24 8.86
N LEU A 23 7.10 -7.04 9.11
CA LEU A 23 7.73 -5.78 8.69
C LEU A 23 9.04 -5.51 9.41
N ILE A 24 9.11 -5.78 10.70
CA ILE A 24 10.35 -5.64 11.48
C ILE A 24 11.39 -6.67 11.03
N GLN A 25 11.00 -7.92 10.82
CA GLN A 25 11.89 -8.95 10.27
C GLN A 25 12.42 -8.57 8.88
N SER A 26 11.58 -7.92 8.07
CA SER A 26 11.92 -7.39 6.75
C SER A 26 12.68 -6.05 6.80
N GLN A 27 13.08 -5.60 8.00
CA GLN A 27 13.88 -4.40 8.26
C GLN A 27 13.19 -3.07 7.91
N PHE A 28 11.86 -3.06 7.86
CA PHE A 28 11.11 -1.81 7.78
C PHE A 28 11.18 -1.05 9.11
N LYS A 29 11.31 0.27 9.01
CA LYS A 29 11.20 1.22 10.11
C LYS A 29 9.81 1.82 10.11
N CYS A 30 9.15 1.72 11.25
CA CYS A 30 7.87 2.36 11.50
C CYS A 30 8.06 3.82 11.93
N VAL A 31 7.32 4.73 11.34
CA VAL A 31 7.33 6.16 11.67
C VAL A 31 5.91 6.64 11.92
N ARG A 32 5.67 7.21 13.10
CA ARG A 32 4.42 7.90 13.46
C ARG A 32 4.42 9.31 12.86
N SER A 33 3.38 9.66 12.12
CA SER A 33 3.18 11.03 11.63
C SER A 33 3.01 12.00 12.80
N LYS A 34 3.49 13.24 12.67
CA LYS A 34 3.31 14.32 13.67
C LYS A 34 1.98 15.07 13.49
N THR A 35 0.91 14.32 13.24
CA THR A 35 -0.45 14.83 13.00
C THR A 35 -1.37 14.37 14.12
N LYS A 36 -2.51 15.07 14.28
CA LYS A 36 -3.57 14.64 15.21
C LYS A 36 -4.10 13.25 14.86
N ASP A 37 -4.24 12.97 13.57
CA ASP A 37 -4.66 11.65 13.09
C ASP A 37 -3.60 10.59 13.39
N ILE A 38 -4.04 9.38 13.73
CA ILE A 38 -3.17 8.23 13.98
C ILE A 38 -2.76 7.62 12.65
N ILE A 39 -1.54 7.94 12.23
CA ILE A 39 -0.97 7.53 10.95
C ILE A 39 0.43 7.00 11.18
N TYR A 40 0.65 5.75 10.75
CA TYR A 40 1.96 5.10 10.74
C TYR A 40 2.38 4.80 9.32
N THR A 41 3.61 5.12 8.96
CA THR A 41 4.21 4.76 7.66
C THR A 41 5.41 3.88 7.88
N PHE A 42 5.57 2.87 7.02
CA PHE A 42 6.72 1.96 7.06
C PHE A 42 7.64 2.22 5.88
N THR A 43 8.92 2.38 6.20
CA THR A 43 9.97 2.73 5.23
C THR A 43 11.18 1.85 5.44
N LYS A 44 11.88 1.49 4.38
CA LYS A 44 13.12 0.70 4.47
C LYS A 44 14.31 1.52 4.01
N ALA A 45 15.44 1.38 4.70
CA ALA A 45 16.63 2.17 4.41
C ALA A 45 17.23 1.89 3.02
N SER A 46 17.04 0.67 2.49
CA SER A 46 17.56 0.24 1.20
C SER A 46 17.03 1.10 0.06
N HIS A 47 15.73 1.37 0.00
CA HIS A 47 15.10 2.11 -1.10
C HIS A 47 14.42 3.42 -0.66
N LYS A 48 14.29 3.68 0.65
CA LYS A 48 13.70 4.89 1.27
C LYS A 48 12.28 5.22 0.79
N LYS A 49 11.52 4.21 0.37
CA LYS A 49 10.14 4.39 -0.07
C LYS A 49 9.16 3.99 1.03
N ASN A 50 8.04 4.69 1.06
CA ASN A 50 6.88 4.31 1.84
C ASN A 50 6.11 3.29 1.02
N ILE A 51 6.07 2.04 1.48
CA ILE A 51 5.33 0.95 0.83
C ILE A 51 4.01 0.70 1.56
N ILE A 52 3.95 1.05 2.84
CA ILE A 52 2.82 0.74 3.71
C ILE A 52 2.48 1.95 4.56
N LYS A 53 1.19 2.16 4.73
CA LYS A 53 0.65 3.11 5.69
C LYS A 53 -0.51 2.45 6.44
N LEU A 54 -0.56 2.67 7.74
CA LEU A 54 -1.69 2.34 8.59
C LEU A 54 -2.33 3.63 9.08
N THR A 55 -3.65 3.69 9.07
CA THR A 55 -4.43 4.81 9.61
C THR A 55 -5.52 4.30 10.53
N GLN A 56 -5.91 5.07 11.53
CA GLN A 56 -7.08 4.74 12.34
C GLN A 56 -8.19 5.79 12.16
N ASP A 57 -9.42 5.31 11.98
CA ASP A 57 -10.60 6.17 11.92
C ASP A 57 -11.14 6.52 13.33
N LYS A 58 -12.19 7.34 13.38
CA LYS A 58 -12.81 7.78 14.65
C LYS A 58 -13.52 6.66 15.39
N GLN A 59 -13.86 5.57 14.69
CA GLN A 59 -14.53 4.40 15.24
C GLN A 59 -13.52 3.39 15.82
N GLY A 60 -12.21 3.64 15.64
CA GLY A 60 -11.14 2.77 16.11
C GLY A 60 -10.73 1.71 15.10
N ASN A 61 -11.28 1.70 13.89
CA ASN A 61 -10.86 0.74 12.86
C ASN A 61 -9.53 1.17 12.26
N ILE A 62 -8.63 0.20 12.12
CA ILE A 62 -7.33 0.37 11.51
C ILE A 62 -7.45 -0.01 10.03
N HIS A 63 -7.02 0.89 9.17
CA HIS A 63 -7.06 0.77 7.71
C HIS A 63 -5.64 0.59 7.17
N LEU A 64 -5.49 -0.34 6.23
CA LEU A 64 -4.21 -0.68 5.62
C LEU A 64 -4.13 -0.08 4.21
N TRP A 65 -3.01 0.56 3.93
CA TRP A 65 -2.70 1.15 2.64
C TRP A 65 -1.38 0.58 2.14
N ILE A 66 -1.36 0.09 0.90
CA ILE A 66 -0.19 -0.55 0.28
C ILE A 66 0.10 0.06 -1.08
N ARG A 67 1.36 0.06 -1.51
CA ARG A 67 1.75 0.42 -2.87
C ARG A 67 1.58 -0.77 -3.82
N PHE A 68 0.98 -0.52 -4.99
CA PHE A 68 0.60 -1.55 -5.98
C PHE A 68 1.41 -1.41 -7.27
N SER A 69 2.73 -1.39 -7.22
CA SER A 69 3.54 -1.10 -8.42
C SER A 69 4.48 -2.21 -8.87
N SER A 70 4.55 -3.31 -8.12
CA SER A 70 5.51 -4.37 -8.32
C SER A 70 4.96 -5.65 -8.92
N SER A 71 3.65 -5.77 -9.10
CA SER A 71 3.02 -6.99 -9.60
C SER A 71 2.12 -6.70 -10.79
N ASN A 72 2.17 -7.57 -11.80
CA ASN A 72 1.23 -7.57 -12.91
C ASN A 72 0.03 -8.49 -12.65
N ASN A 73 0.07 -9.26 -11.57
CA ASN A 73 -0.94 -10.25 -11.21
C ASN A 73 -1.37 -10.02 -9.76
N TYR A 74 -2.49 -9.32 -9.58
CA TYR A 74 -3.13 -9.15 -8.28
C TYR A 74 -4.21 -10.20 -8.07
N SER A 75 -4.46 -10.55 -6.80
CA SER A 75 -5.59 -11.41 -6.44
C SER A 75 -6.93 -10.74 -6.77
N SER A 76 -8.02 -11.51 -6.76
CA SER A 76 -9.37 -10.96 -7.00
C SER A 76 -9.72 -9.87 -5.99
N TYR A 77 -9.37 -10.06 -4.72
CA TYR A 77 -9.56 -9.06 -3.66
C TYR A 77 -8.86 -7.74 -4.00
N PHE A 78 -7.59 -7.81 -4.34
CA PHE A 78 -6.81 -6.61 -4.65
C PHE A 78 -7.25 -5.93 -5.93
N ASN A 79 -7.60 -6.67 -6.97
CA ASN A 79 -8.20 -6.09 -8.17
C ASN A 79 -9.50 -5.34 -7.83
N GLN A 80 -10.35 -5.89 -6.96
CA GLN A 80 -11.55 -5.19 -6.50
C GLN A 80 -11.22 -3.90 -5.74
N MET A 81 -10.18 -3.89 -4.90
CA MET A 81 -9.74 -2.67 -4.21
C MET A 81 -9.22 -1.62 -5.19
N LEU A 82 -8.44 -2.02 -6.21
CA LEU A 82 -7.99 -1.13 -7.28
C LEU A 82 -9.18 -0.51 -8.02
N ILE A 83 -10.17 -1.33 -8.42
CA ILE A 83 -11.39 -0.87 -9.10
C ILE A 83 -12.17 0.10 -8.20
N LYS A 84 -12.35 -0.25 -6.93
CA LYS A 84 -13.07 0.58 -5.97
C LYS A 84 -12.40 1.94 -5.77
N THR A 85 -11.07 1.99 -5.70
CA THR A 85 -10.33 3.27 -5.64
C THR A 85 -10.54 4.12 -6.89
N LEU A 86 -10.62 3.50 -8.08
CA LEU A 86 -10.98 4.24 -9.30
C LEU A 86 -12.40 4.80 -9.24
N GLU A 87 -13.36 4.03 -8.73
CA GLU A 87 -14.75 4.43 -8.58
C GLU A 87 -14.92 5.57 -7.56
N GLU A 88 -14.23 5.50 -6.42
CA GLU A 88 -14.25 6.54 -5.37
C GLU A 88 -13.70 7.88 -5.87
N ASP A 89 -12.73 7.84 -6.78
CA ASP A 89 -12.18 9.01 -7.44
C ASP A 89 -13.05 9.50 -8.63
N ASP A 90 -14.24 8.94 -8.86
CA ASP A 90 -15.12 9.18 -10.02
C ASP A 90 -14.37 9.04 -11.35
N TYR A 91 -13.38 8.14 -11.40
CA TYR A 91 -12.48 7.99 -12.53
C TYR A 91 -11.81 9.32 -12.96
N LYS A 92 -11.71 10.32 -12.07
CA LYS A 92 -11.11 11.64 -12.36
C LYS A 92 -9.63 11.69 -11.98
N TYR A 93 -9.24 10.92 -10.97
CA TYR A 93 -7.85 10.79 -10.52
C TYR A 93 -7.15 9.58 -11.15
N VAL A 94 -7.66 9.07 -12.28
CA VAL A 94 -6.93 8.06 -13.03
C VAL A 94 -5.62 8.66 -13.47
N GLY A 95 -4.55 8.18 -12.87
CA GLY A 95 -3.20 8.67 -13.04
C GLY A 95 -2.95 9.03 -14.49
N CYS A 96 -2.66 10.31 -14.70
CA CYS A 96 -1.75 10.74 -15.73
C CYS A 96 -1.92 9.99 -17.07
N TYR A 97 -2.76 10.52 -17.96
CA TYR A 97 -2.79 10.15 -19.40
C TYR A 97 -1.35 9.95 -19.90
N GLU A 98 -1.12 9.08 -20.90
CA GLU A 98 0.18 8.60 -21.44
C GLU A 98 1.33 9.64 -21.56
N TYR A 99 1.05 10.93 -21.44
CA TYR A 99 1.94 12.08 -21.52
C TYR A 99 2.23 12.79 -20.19
N CYS A 100 1.97 12.16 -19.05
CA CYS A 100 2.39 12.72 -17.78
C CYS A 100 3.91 12.66 -17.64
N HIS A 101 4.55 13.79 -17.89
CA HIS A 101 6.00 13.96 -17.80
C HIS A 101 6.61 13.58 -16.43
N GLU A 102 5.78 13.38 -15.39
CA GLU A 102 6.20 12.94 -14.05
C GLU A 102 6.08 11.43 -13.80
N CYS A 103 5.32 10.71 -14.62
CA CYS A 103 5.13 9.27 -14.52
C CYS A 103 5.83 8.59 -15.69
N ASP A 104 6.98 7.99 -15.40
CA ASP A 104 7.63 7.03 -16.28
C ASP A 104 6.62 5.89 -16.53
N ILE A 105 6.16 5.70 -17.77
CA ILE A 105 5.15 4.67 -18.14
C ILE A 105 5.61 3.27 -17.68
N LYS A 106 6.92 3.06 -17.50
CA LYS A 106 7.51 1.84 -16.94
C LYS A 106 7.30 1.67 -15.43
N LYS A 107 6.74 2.68 -14.75
CA LYS A 107 6.56 2.79 -13.31
C LYS A 107 5.10 3.11 -13.00
N GLY A 108 4.22 2.18 -13.35
CA GLY A 108 2.81 2.20 -12.98
C GLY A 108 2.19 0.81 -13.11
N TYR A 109 0.89 0.72 -12.87
CA TYR A 109 0.12 -0.50 -12.98
C TYR A 109 -1.16 -0.25 -13.76
N THR A 110 -1.65 -1.30 -14.42
CA THR A 110 -2.86 -1.25 -15.24
C THR A 110 -4.01 -1.91 -14.51
N VAL A 111 -5.13 -1.21 -14.42
CA VAL A 111 -6.39 -1.72 -13.87
C VAL A 111 -7.34 -1.95 -15.03
N ILE A 112 -7.80 -3.19 -15.20
CA ILE A 112 -8.76 -3.56 -16.24
C ILE A 112 -10.13 -3.63 -15.58
N THR A 113 -11.05 -2.76 -16.02
CA THR A 113 -12.46 -2.81 -15.63
C THR A 113 -13.28 -3.43 -16.77
N PRO A 114 -14.55 -3.80 -16.53
CA PRO A 114 -15.43 -4.25 -17.62
C PRO A 114 -15.67 -3.21 -18.73
N LYS A 115 -15.46 -1.92 -18.45
CA LYS A 115 -15.75 -0.82 -19.37
C LYS A 115 -14.51 -0.29 -20.07
N GLU A 116 -13.44 -0.08 -19.30
CA GLU A 116 -12.23 0.59 -19.76
C GLU A 116 -10.97 0.06 -19.05
N THR A 117 -9.82 0.32 -19.65
CA THR A 117 -8.49 0.04 -19.10
C THR A 117 -7.87 1.34 -18.61
N TYR A 118 -7.40 1.35 -17.36
CA TYR A 118 -6.86 2.51 -16.68
C TYR A 118 -5.40 2.30 -16.28
N PHE A 119 -4.55 3.30 -16.48
CA PHE A 119 -3.17 3.29 -15.98
C PHE A 119 -3.08 4.14 -14.71
N ARG A 120 -2.34 3.68 -13.70
CA ARG A 120 -2.07 4.43 -12.46
C ARG A 120 -0.58 4.47 -12.19
N CYS A 121 -0.13 5.61 -11.65
CA CYS A 121 1.28 5.86 -11.40
C CYS A 121 1.79 5.10 -10.17
N HIS A 122 3.04 4.62 -10.19
CA HIS A 122 3.57 3.73 -9.14
C HIS A 122 3.63 4.32 -7.73
N LYS A 123 3.51 5.64 -7.59
CA LYS A 123 3.81 6.34 -6.33
C LYS A 123 2.69 6.26 -5.30
N GLU A 124 1.49 5.91 -5.73
CA GLU A 124 0.30 5.93 -4.89
C GLU A 124 0.27 4.79 -3.86
N LEU A 125 -0.28 5.09 -2.69
CA LEU A 125 -0.69 4.09 -1.69
C LEU A 125 -2.21 3.96 -1.79
N ILE A 126 -2.67 2.74 -1.94
CA ILE A 126 -4.08 2.43 -2.17
C ILE A 126 -4.65 1.85 -0.90
N HIS A 127 -5.85 2.30 -0.53
CA HIS A 127 -6.57 1.76 0.59
C HIS A 127 -7.06 0.35 0.24
N ILE A 128 -6.62 -0.63 1.00
CA ILE A 128 -6.99 -2.03 0.74
C ILE A 128 -8.03 -2.55 1.72
N GLY A 129 -8.55 -1.69 2.59
CA GLY A 129 -9.57 -2.04 3.57
C GLY A 129 -9.05 -2.06 5.02
N ARG A 130 -9.93 -2.52 5.91
CA ARG A 130 -9.64 -2.64 7.33
C ARG A 130 -8.71 -3.82 7.60
N ILE A 131 -7.81 -3.66 8.57
CA ILE A 131 -6.81 -4.66 8.90
C ILE A 131 -7.43 -6.00 9.32
N ASP A 132 -8.63 -6.00 9.90
CA ASP A 132 -9.35 -7.21 10.32
C ASP A 132 -10.16 -7.89 9.21
N GLU A 133 -10.25 -7.27 8.03
CA GLU A 133 -11.02 -7.78 6.87
C GLU A 133 -10.13 -8.13 5.67
N VAL A 134 -8.87 -7.66 5.66
CA VAL A 134 -7.91 -7.90 4.58
C VAL A 134 -7.39 -9.36 4.61
N PRO A 135 -7.24 -10.03 3.45
CA PRO A 135 -6.53 -11.30 3.36
C PRO A 135 -5.05 -11.10 3.68
N LEU A 136 -4.68 -11.24 4.96
CA LEU A 136 -3.35 -10.87 5.48
C LEU A 136 -2.19 -11.50 4.71
N LEU A 137 -2.29 -12.79 4.38
CA LEU A 137 -1.20 -13.50 3.69
C LEU A 137 -0.97 -12.94 2.29
N GLU A 138 -2.03 -12.60 1.57
CA GLU A 138 -1.93 -11.97 0.26
C GLU A 138 -1.35 -10.55 0.38
N ALA A 139 -1.72 -9.81 1.43
CA ALA A 139 -1.15 -8.49 1.69
C ALA A 139 0.35 -8.55 2.01
N ILE A 140 0.78 -9.54 2.79
CA ILE A 140 2.21 -9.77 3.09
C ILE A 140 2.98 -10.10 1.81
N ASP A 141 2.46 -10.99 0.96
CA ASP A 141 3.11 -11.30 -0.32
C ASP A 141 3.22 -10.06 -1.21
N LEU A 142 2.15 -9.26 -1.32
CA LEU A 142 2.18 -8.02 -2.09
C LEU A 142 3.25 -7.04 -1.55
N ILE A 143 3.34 -6.88 -0.24
CA ILE A 143 4.37 -6.04 0.40
C ILE A 143 5.77 -6.56 0.08
N TYR A 144 5.97 -7.87 0.16
CA TYR A 144 7.25 -8.52 -0.14
C TYR A 144 7.67 -8.28 -1.60
N GLN A 145 6.77 -8.52 -2.56
CA GLN A 145 7.04 -8.25 -3.97
C GLN A 145 7.38 -6.76 -4.20
N GLN A 146 6.68 -5.86 -3.49
CA GLN A 146 6.91 -4.43 -3.58
C GLN A 146 8.26 -3.98 -3.00
N ASP A 147 8.70 -4.59 -1.91
CA ASP A 147 10.03 -4.38 -1.33
C ASP A 147 11.15 -4.85 -2.27
N LEU A 148 10.99 -6.04 -2.85
CA LEU A 148 11.93 -6.59 -3.83
C LEU A 148 12.08 -5.65 -5.04
N TYR A 149 10.96 -5.23 -5.62
CA TYR A 149 10.95 -4.34 -6.77
C TYR A 149 11.63 -2.99 -6.48
N GLU A 150 11.30 -2.34 -5.35
CA GLU A 150 11.89 -1.04 -5.00
C GLU A 150 13.38 -1.17 -4.66
N THR A 151 13.79 -2.29 -4.07
CA THR A 151 15.21 -2.59 -3.82
C THR A 151 15.98 -2.74 -5.13
N GLN A 152 15.49 -3.56 -6.06
CA GLN A 152 16.11 -3.75 -7.37
C GLN A 152 16.18 -2.43 -8.15
N SER A 153 15.06 -1.71 -8.23
CA SER A 153 15.01 -0.42 -8.93
C SER A 153 16.00 0.59 -8.33
N TYR A 154 16.15 0.63 -7.01
CA TYR A 154 17.12 1.53 -6.38
C TYR A 154 18.58 1.15 -6.68
N GLU A 155 18.90 -0.14 -6.76
CA GLU A 155 20.24 -0.62 -7.13
C GLU A 155 20.59 -0.34 -8.60
N GLU A 156 19.63 -0.46 -9.50
CA GLU A 156 19.81 -0.13 -10.92
C GLU A 156 20.08 1.35 -11.15
N ASN A 157 19.38 2.23 -10.42
CA ASN A 157 19.53 3.69 -10.54
C ASN A 157 20.78 4.26 -9.83
N LYS A 158 21.56 3.43 -9.11
CA LYS A 158 22.84 3.81 -8.52
C LYS A 158 24.03 3.68 -9.47
N LYS A 159 23.87 2.91 -10.55
CA LYS A 159 24.88 2.71 -11.59
C LYS A 159 24.87 3.86 -12.58
#